data_AF-A0A9R0WFT5-F1
#
_entry.id   AF-A0A9R0WFT5-F1
#
_cell.length_a   1.000
_cell.length_b   1.000
_cell.length_c   1.000
_cell.angle_alpha   90.00
_cell.angle_beta   90.00
_cell.angle_gamma   90.00
#
_symmetry.space_group_name_H-M   'P 1'
#
loop_
_entity.id
_entity.type
_entity.pdbx_description
1 polymer ?
#
loop_
_entity_poly.entity_id
_entity_poly.type
_entity_poly.pdbx_seq_one_letter_code
_entity_poly.pdbx_strand_id
1 'polypeptide(L)'
;MLQSKSFVKKTKQGRVVKVVREHYLRDDIPCGAFSCPSCDAAARRLNADAAAILVVDTNVVLHQIDLLENPAIEDVVVLSVVLDEVKNKNLSVYNRLKTLCTNTARRFFVFTNEHHRDTYVKEMVGESPNDRNDRAIRVAARWYQSHLGDSAKVLLVTNDRDNKRKATEEGLNAETVESYVRSLAQPGLLDLVVVPSSGDVAMEDVEDLRPSKRKIVYNEHKPMSEITSGLRCGIYHQGKLRVNRYNPFEAYVGSESIGDEIIIRGSSNMNRSFDGDIAAVELLPQDQWHDSKSFIADDDEDDNEDDVRLVPNSADDAPRNTNSTQSTVGSSAASVPSRPVGRVVGIIKRNWNSYCGSLEPMPMPAGSGGVAHALFVSKDRRIPKIRIQTRQLGNLLNKRIIVAVDSWDVMSRYPSGHYVRTIGDIGDKETETEVVLIENDINTRPFSTQVLACLPPLPWTLSPEDVANPNRQDLRHVRVFSVDPPGCRDIDDALHCTPLPNGNFEVGVRILYQFTS
;
A
#
# COMPACT_ATOMS: atom_id res chain seq x y z
N MET A 1 27.90 -23.12 14.91
CA MET A 1 27.29 -23.87 16.05
C MET A 1 25.88 -24.31 15.68
N LEU A 2 25.43 -25.49 16.13
CA LEU A 2 24.08 -26.01 15.85
C LEU A 2 23.17 -25.81 17.08
N GLN A 3 21.94 -25.33 16.85
CA GLN A 3 20.87 -25.27 17.85
C GLN A 3 19.61 -25.94 17.30
N SER A 4 18.78 -26.50 18.17
CA SER A 4 17.47 -27.05 17.79
C SER A 4 16.36 -26.08 18.22
N LYS A 5 15.58 -25.56 17.27
CA LYS A 5 14.38 -24.75 17.54
C LYS A 5 13.14 -25.64 17.42
N SER A 6 12.31 -25.69 18.47
CA SER A 6 11.05 -26.44 18.42
C SER A 6 9.86 -25.51 18.64
N PHE A 7 8.84 -25.60 17.79
CA PHE A 7 7.61 -24.84 17.94
C PHE A 7 6.40 -25.71 17.60
N VAL A 8 5.23 -25.31 18.08
CA VAL A 8 3.98 -26.02 17.86
C VAL A 8 3.19 -25.31 16.78
N LYS A 9 2.73 -26.05 15.76
CA LYS A 9 1.87 -25.51 14.69
C LYS A 9 0.55 -26.27 14.62
N LYS A 10 -0.54 -25.55 14.39
CA LYS A 10 -1.84 -26.14 14.05
C LYS A 10 -1.92 -26.30 12.54
N THR A 11 -2.20 -27.52 12.07
CA THR A 11 -2.39 -27.83 10.65
C THR A 11 -3.74 -27.32 10.15
N LYS A 12 -3.93 -27.23 8.81
CA LYS A 12 -5.21 -26.85 8.20
C LYS A 12 -6.39 -27.74 8.64
N GLN A 13 -6.11 -28.99 9.01
CA GLN A 13 -7.07 -29.97 9.53
C GLN A 13 -7.27 -29.89 11.06
N GLY A 14 -6.71 -28.86 11.71
CA GLY A 14 -6.86 -28.65 13.15
C GLY A 14 -5.96 -29.48 14.06
N ARG A 15 -5.15 -30.41 13.51
CA ARG A 15 -4.18 -31.19 14.29
C ARG A 15 -3.01 -30.34 14.73
N VAL A 16 -2.60 -30.50 15.99
CA VAL A 16 -1.46 -29.81 16.60
C VAL A 16 -0.21 -30.67 16.40
N VAL A 17 0.83 -30.11 15.78
CA VAL A 17 2.08 -30.83 15.46
C VAL A 17 3.26 -30.05 16.04
N LYS A 18 4.15 -30.73 16.76
CA LYS A 18 5.45 -30.19 17.17
C LYS A 18 6.43 -30.31 16.00
N VAL A 19 6.98 -29.18 15.57
CA VAL A 19 8.01 -29.10 14.54
C VAL A 19 9.34 -28.80 15.22
N VAL A 20 10.35 -29.62 14.92
CA VAL A 20 11.74 -29.36 15.33
C VAL A 20 12.52 -29.02 14.07
N ARG A 21 13.27 -27.92 14.12
CA ARG A 21 14.17 -27.48 13.05
C ARG A 21 15.57 -27.29 13.60
N GLU A 22 16.53 -27.69 12.80
CA GLU A 22 17.93 -27.34 13.00
C GLU A 22 18.16 -25.87 12.65
N HIS A 23 18.93 -25.19 13.48
CA HIS A 23 19.25 -23.77 13.35
C HIS A 23 20.76 -23.58 13.45
N TYR A 24 21.36 -23.23 12.33
CA TYR A 24 22.81 -23.06 12.21
C TYR A 24 23.20 -21.62 12.54
N LEU A 25 24.13 -21.48 13.49
CA LEU A 25 24.76 -20.23 13.88
C LEU A 25 26.14 -20.12 13.24
N ARG A 26 26.36 -19.00 12.57
CA ARG A 26 27.50 -18.64 11.74
C ARG A 26 28.23 -17.44 12.33
N ASP A 27 29.50 -17.30 12.01
CA ASP A 27 30.40 -16.22 12.37
C ASP A 27 30.93 -15.44 11.15
N ASP A 28 30.58 -15.89 9.94
CA ASP A 28 30.97 -15.31 8.65
C ASP A 28 29.89 -14.38 8.06
N ILE A 29 29.00 -13.83 8.89
CA ILE A 29 27.94 -12.93 8.44
C ILE A 29 28.47 -11.48 8.48
N PRO A 30 28.57 -10.78 7.34
CA PRO A 30 29.12 -9.44 7.29
C PRO A 30 28.15 -8.40 7.87
N CYS A 31 28.69 -7.32 8.46
CA CYS A 31 27.91 -6.23 9.02
C CYS A 31 27.41 -5.20 7.99
N GLY A 32 27.96 -5.21 6.77
CA GLY A 32 27.59 -4.31 5.68
C GLY A 32 28.13 -2.87 5.79
N ALA A 33 28.80 -2.53 6.90
CA ALA A 33 29.37 -1.21 7.14
C ALA A 33 30.71 -1.01 6.41
N PHE A 34 30.89 0.14 5.76
CA PHE A 34 32.15 0.47 5.10
C PHE A 34 33.30 0.68 6.08
N SER A 35 32.99 1.24 7.25
CA SER A 35 33.93 1.50 8.34
C SER A 35 34.43 0.24 9.05
N CYS A 36 33.89 -0.95 8.73
CA CYS A 36 34.32 -2.19 9.37
C CYS A 36 35.65 -2.71 8.79
N PRO A 37 36.69 -2.91 9.63
CA PRO A 37 37.98 -3.43 9.20
C PRO A 37 38.03 -4.96 9.08
N SER A 38 37.09 -5.69 9.69
CA SER A 38 37.15 -7.16 9.84
C SER A 38 36.20 -7.95 8.93
N CYS A 39 35.09 -7.35 8.51
CA CYS A 39 34.11 -8.01 7.62
C CYS A 39 34.49 -7.89 6.14
N ASP A 40 33.96 -8.80 5.33
CA ASP A 40 34.16 -8.84 3.89
C ASP A 40 33.81 -7.51 3.20
N ALA A 41 34.75 -7.01 2.41
CA ALA A 41 34.62 -5.76 1.66
C ALA A 41 33.54 -5.84 0.57
N ALA A 42 33.30 -7.04 -0.01
CA ALA A 42 32.31 -7.21 -1.07
C ALA A 42 30.86 -7.01 -0.57
N ALA A 43 30.64 -7.22 0.73
CA ALA A 43 29.34 -7.07 1.38
C ALA A 43 29.05 -5.64 1.87
N ARG A 44 29.99 -4.70 1.72
CA ARG A 44 29.80 -3.30 2.13
C ARG A 44 28.73 -2.62 1.28
N ARG A 45 27.75 -2.01 1.96
CA ARG A 45 26.59 -1.34 1.36
C ARG A 45 26.25 -0.01 2.04
N LEU A 46 26.59 0.13 3.32
CA LEU A 46 26.45 1.38 4.07
C LEU A 46 27.66 2.28 3.78
N ASN A 47 27.50 3.59 3.93
CA ASN A 47 28.57 4.55 3.63
C ASN A 47 29.59 4.68 4.77
N ALA A 48 30.79 5.16 4.43
CA ALA A 48 31.89 5.41 5.36
C ALA A 48 31.63 6.63 6.25
N ASP A 49 31.05 7.68 5.68
CA ASP A 49 30.79 8.96 6.36
C ASP A 49 29.37 9.06 6.94
N ALA A 50 28.71 7.91 7.14
CA ALA A 50 27.35 7.88 7.68
C ALA A 50 27.31 8.52 9.07
N ALA A 51 26.52 9.58 9.24
CA ALA A 51 26.36 10.27 10.53
C ALA A 51 25.81 9.34 11.62
N ALA A 52 24.95 8.40 11.23
CA ALA A 52 24.51 7.27 12.05
C ALA A 52 24.02 6.12 11.17
N ILE A 53 24.23 4.87 11.62
CA ILE A 53 23.63 3.68 11.06
C ILE A 53 22.31 3.42 11.79
N LEU A 54 21.21 3.35 11.05
CA LEU A 54 19.89 3.17 11.60
C LEU A 54 19.54 1.68 11.71
N VAL A 55 19.27 1.19 12.91
CA VAL A 55 18.64 -0.12 13.12
C VAL A 55 17.16 0.11 13.31
N VAL A 56 16.34 -0.40 12.39
CA VAL A 56 14.90 -0.18 12.40
C VAL A 56 14.15 -1.32 13.08
N ASP A 57 13.14 -0.96 13.85
CA ASP A 57 12.19 -1.89 14.47
C ASP A 57 11.05 -2.28 13.51
N THR A 58 10.38 -3.41 13.78
CA THR A 58 9.25 -3.95 13.01
C THR A 58 8.13 -2.91 12.87
N ASN A 59 7.73 -2.26 13.96
CA ASN A 59 6.63 -1.29 13.93
C ASN A 59 6.96 -0.06 13.08
N VAL A 60 8.23 0.34 13.04
CA VAL A 60 8.69 1.43 12.16
C VAL A 60 8.54 1.03 10.71
N VAL A 61 8.98 -0.17 10.33
CA VAL A 61 8.82 -0.65 8.95
C VAL A 61 7.34 -0.77 8.56
N LEU A 62 6.49 -1.30 9.45
CA LEU A 62 5.08 -1.52 9.13
C LEU A 62 4.29 -0.23 8.93
N HIS A 63 4.59 0.81 9.71
CA HIS A 63 3.81 2.04 9.75
C HIS A 63 4.48 3.22 9.06
N GLN A 64 5.77 3.15 8.74
CA GLN A 64 6.55 4.28 8.21
C GLN A 64 7.33 3.90 6.95
N ILE A 65 6.83 2.93 6.17
CA ILE A 65 7.51 2.48 4.94
C ILE A 65 7.67 3.62 3.92
N ASP A 66 6.68 4.52 3.82
CA ASP A 66 6.71 5.68 2.92
C ASP A 66 7.83 6.67 3.31
N LEU A 67 8.07 6.86 4.62
CA LEU A 67 9.23 7.60 5.12
C LEU A 67 10.55 6.90 4.77
N LEU A 68 10.63 5.57 4.95
CA LEU A 68 11.84 4.79 4.62
C LEU A 68 12.17 4.76 3.13
N GLU A 69 11.18 4.96 2.25
CA GLU A 69 11.38 5.11 0.80
C GLU A 69 11.92 6.49 0.42
N ASN A 70 11.80 7.49 1.30
CA ASN A 70 12.31 8.83 1.04
C ASN A 70 13.86 8.81 0.88
N PRO A 71 14.44 9.46 -0.14
CA PRO A 71 15.89 9.58 -0.32
C PRO A 71 16.66 10.20 0.84
N ALA A 72 16.00 10.97 1.71
CA ALA A 72 16.64 11.54 2.90
C ALA A 72 17.01 10.49 3.96
N ILE A 73 16.39 9.30 3.92
CA ILE A 73 16.67 8.21 4.85
C ILE A 73 17.62 7.21 4.20
N GLU A 74 18.85 7.17 4.70
CA GLU A 74 19.93 6.36 4.18
C GLU A 74 20.66 5.63 5.31
N ASP A 75 21.52 4.66 4.97
CA ASP A 75 22.30 3.83 5.90
C ASP A 75 21.44 3.04 6.91
N VAL A 76 20.46 2.31 6.38
CA VAL A 76 19.50 1.53 7.18
C VAL A 76 19.93 0.05 7.24
N VAL A 77 20.03 -0.49 8.45
CA VAL A 77 20.18 -1.91 8.73
C VAL A 77 18.83 -2.51 9.09
N VAL A 78 18.41 -3.49 8.30
CA VAL A 78 17.19 -4.26 8.48
C VAL A 78 17.56 -5.65 9.00
N LEU A 79 17.04 -6.03 10.15
CA LEU A 79 17.32 -7.32 10.75
C LEU A 79 16.46 -8.43 10.13
N SER A 80 16.99 -9.65 10.06
CA SER A 80 16.22 -10.82 9.57
C SER A 80 14.93 -11.08 10.36
N VAL A 81 14.95 -10.87 11.68
CA VAL A 81 13.74 -10.95 12.54
C VAL A 81 12.67 -9.97 12.09
N VAL A 82 13.07 -8.73 11.82
CA VAL A 82 12.17 -7.66 11.36
C VAL A 82 11.59 -8.00 10.00
N LEU A 83 12.40 -8.49 9.05
CA LEU A 83 11.92 -8.93 7.74
C LEU A 83 10.90 -10.06 7.82
N ASP A 84 11.18 -11.08 8.63
CA ASP A 84 10.27 -12.22 8.79
C ASP A 84 8.95 -11.81 9.46
N GLU A 85 9.02 -10.93 10.46
CA GLU A 85 7.83 -10.42 11.12
C GLU A 85 6.97 -9.55 10.20
N VAL A 86 7.60 -8.64 9.44
CA VAL A 86 6.91 -7.82 8.43
C VAL A 86 6.30 -8.69 7.35
N LYS A 87 7.00 -9.73 6.87
CA LYS A 87 6.47 -10.68 5.88
C LYS A 87 5.21 -11.40 6.37
N ASN A 88 5.18 -11.77 7.65
CA ASN A 88 4.04 -12.46 8.24
C ASN A 88 2.86 -11.52 8.53
N LYS A 89 3.13 -10.24 8.85
CA LYS A 89 2.10 -9.23 9.16
C LYS A 89 1.54 -8.54 7.92
N ASN A 90 2.39 -8.09 6.99
CA ASN A 90 2.00 -7.39 5.78
C ASN A 90 2.95 -7.68 4.61
N LEU A 91 2.51 -8.56 3.69
CA LEU A 91 3.30 -8.98 2.54
C LEU A 91 3.57 -7.84 1.55
N SER A 92 2.68 -6.85 1.45
CA SER A 92 2.88 -5.68 0.57
C SER A 92 4.07 -4.83 1.04
N VAL A 93 4.08 -4.50 2.34
CA VAL A 93 5.20 -3.77 2.97
C VAL A 93 6.51 -4.57 2.87
N TYR A 94 6.45 -5.89 3.04
CA TYR A 94 7.63 -6.74 2.84
C TYR A 94 8.19 -6.65 1.41
N ASN A 95 7.33 -6.67 0.39
CA ASN A 95 7.79 -6.57 -1.00
C ASN A 95 8.41 -5.19 -1.30
N ARG A 96 7.83 -4.11 -0.75
CA ARG A 96 8.40 -2.76 -0.81
C ARG A 96 9.78 -2.69 -0.14
N LEU A 97 9.88 -3.18 1.10
CA LEU A 97 11.14 -3.24 1.84
C LEU A 97 12.19 -4.11 1.15
N LYS A 98 11.80 -5.25 0.58
CA LYS A 98 12.69 -6.11 -0.20
C LYS A 98 13.25 -5.36 -1.41
N THR A 99 12.40 -4.61 -2.11
CA THR A 99 12.81 -3.78 -3.26
C THR A 99 13.83 -2.73 -2.84
N LEU A 100 13.63 -2.08 -1.68
CA LEU A 100 14.61 -1.16 -1.08
C LEU A 100 15.95 -1.84 -0.81
N CYS A 101 15.94 -3.04 -0.21
CA CYS A 101 17.15 -3.78 0.12
C CYS A 101 17.90 -4.32 -1.13
N THR A 102 17.19 -4.59 -2.23
CA THR A 102 17.81 -5.05 -3.48
C THR A 102 18.32 -3.94 -4.38
N ASN A 103 17.82 -2.71 -4.18
CA ASN A 103 18.21 -1.56 -4.97
C ASN A 103 19.58 -1.05 -4.49
N THR A 104 20.61 -1.19 -5.32
CA THR A 104 21.97 -0.76 -4.99
C THR A 104 22.14 0.75 -4.84
N ALA A 105 21.22 1.55 -5.38
CA ALA A 105 21.20 3.00 -5.17
C ALA A 105 20.67 3.36 -3.77
N ARG A 106 19.98 2.43 -3.09
CA ARG A 106 19.50 2.60 -1.72
C ARG A 106 20.47 1.93 -0.77
N ARG A 107 20.88 2.65 0.27
CA ARG A 107 21.84 2.19 1.28
C ARG A 107 21.13 1.37 2.37
N PHE A 108 20.44 0.31 1.96
CA PHE A 108 19.72 -0.62 2.84
C PHE A 108 20.48 -1.95 2.90
N PHE A 109 20.80 -2.41 4.10
CA PHE A 109 21.52 -3.66 4.33
C PHE A 109 20.71 -4.62 5.17
N VAL A 110 20.64 -5.89 4.76
CA VAL A 110 19.96 -6.94 5.51
C VAL A 110 20.96 -7.70 6.36
N PHE A 111 20.86 -7.55 7.68
CA PHE A 111 21.71 -8.27 8.62
C PHE A 111 20.98 -9.51 9.17
N THR A 112 21.59 -10.68 8.96
CA THR A 112 20.97 -11.97 9.31
C THR A 112 21.23 -12.33 10.76
N ASN A 113 20.65 -11.56 11.67
CA ASN A 113 20.86 -11.68 13.11
C ASN A 113 20.44 -13.02 13.72
N GLU A 114 19.44 -13.71 13.15
CA GLU A 114 19.04 -15.04 13.65
C GLU A 114 20.14 -16.08 13.42
N HIS A 115 20.89 -15.99 12.32
CA HIS A 115 21.93 -16.95 12.00
C HIS A 115 23.33 -16.53 12.48
N HIS A 116 23.46 -15.36 13.12
CA HIS A 116 24.74 -14.87 13.62
C HIS A 116 24.96 -15.31 15.08
N ARG A 117 26.13 -15.88 15.37
CA ARG A 117 26.48 -16.47 16.67
C ARG A 117 26.27 -15.50 17.84
N ASP A 118 26.77 -14.27 17.71
CA ASP A 118 26.77 -13.30 18.82
C ASP A 118 25.47 -12.52 18.98
N THR A 119 24.60 -12.50 17.96
CA THR A 119 23.33 -11.77 18.02
C THR A 119 22.12 -12.68 18.17
N TYR A 120 22.31 -13.99 18.09
CA TYR A 120 21.23 -14.96 18.22
C TYR A 120 20.68 -14.99 19.64
N VAL A 121 19.35 -14.94 19.74
CA VAL A 121 18.62 -14.90 21.00
C VAL A 121 17.69 -16.10 21.15
N LYS A 122 17.82 -16.83 22.27
CA LYS A 122 16.91 -17.90 22.68
C LYS A 122 15.65 -17.34 23.36
N GLU A 123 14.53 -18.02 23.18
CA GLU A 123 13.27 -17.74 23.88
C GLU A 123 13.43 -17.99 25.39
N MET A 124 12.98 -17.04 26.21
CA MET A 124 12.94 -17.18 27.67
C MET A 124 11.58 -17.71 28.15
N VAL A 125 11.55 -18.34 29.31
CA VAL A 125 10.30 -18.86 29.90
C VAL A 125 9.39 -17.70 30.30
N GLY A 126 8.17 -17.68 29.77
CA GLY A 126 7.16 -16.64 30.06
C GLY A 126 7.29 -15.37 29.20
N GLU A 127 8.24 -15.33 28.27
CA GLU A 127 8.43 -14.21 27.33
C GLU A 127 7.47 -14.32 26.15
N SER A 128 6.87 -13.19 25.74
CA SER A 128 6.05 -13.15 24.53
C SER A 128 6.92 -13.19 23.26
N PRO A 129 6.39 -13.65 22.11
CA PRO A 129 7.13 -13.58 20.85
C PRO A 129 7.58 -12.15 20.48
N ASN A 130 6.78 -11.14 20.83
CA ASN A 130 7.11 -9.73 20.59
C ASN A 130 8.30 -9.28 21.45
N ASP A 131 8.26 -9.57 22.76
CA ASP A 131 9.35 -9.24 23.68
C ASP A 131 10.69 -9.89 23.25
N ARG A 132 10.62 -11.14 22.78
CA ARG A 132 11.79 -11.86 22.27
C ARG A 132 12.36 -11.17 21.02
N ASN A 133 11.51 -10.72 20.10
CA ASN A 133 11.94 -10.02 18.90
C ASN A 133 12.55 -8.65 19.24
N ASP A 134 11.91 -7.87 20.12
CA ASP A 134 12.46 -6.60 20.61
C ASP A 134 13.82 -6.78 21.27
N ARG A 135 13.98 -7.85 22.05
CA ARG A 135 15.28 -8.21 22.64
C ARG A 135 16.31 -8.61 21.59
N ALA A 136 15.93 -9.36 20.57
CA ALA A 136 16.83 -9.69 19.46
C ALA A 136 17.29 -8.44 18.69
N ILE A 137 16.41 -7.45 18.52
CA ILE A 137 16.74 -6.15 17.91
C ILE A 137 17.73 -5.39 18.79
N ARG A 138 17.49 -5.29 20.09
CA ARG A 138 18.40 -4.61 21.04
C ARG A 138 19.77 -5.29 21.12
N VAL A 139 19.82 -6.63 21.12
CA VAL A 139 21.08 -7.38 21.10
C VAL A 139 21.86 -7.12 19.81
N ALA A 140 21.20 -7.09 18.65
CA ALA A 140 21.85 -6.76 17.39
C ALA A 140 22.37 -5.30 17.38
N ALA A 141 21.57 -4.33 17.86
CA ALA A 141 21.99 -2.94 17.97
C ALA A 141 23.22 -2.78 18.88
N ARG A 142 23.24 -3.47 20.03
CA ARG A 142 24.42 -3.54 20.92
C ARG A 142 25.64 -4.10 20.22
N TRP A 143 25.46 -5.19 19.49
CA TRP A 143 26.55 -5.82 18.75
C TRP A 143 27.14 -4.83 17.74
N TYR A 144 26.30 -4.16 16.93
CA TYR A 144 26.74 -3.13 16.00
C TYR A 144 27.52 -2.00 16.69
N GLN A 145 27.01 -1.50 17.82
CA GLN A 145 27.69 -0.44 18.60
C GLN A 145 29.06 -0.91 19.11
N SER A 146 29.16 -2.14 19.61
CA SER A 146 30.44 -2.71 20.08
C SER A 146 31.40 -3.05 18.93
N HIS A 147 30.88 -3.47 17.78
CA HIS A 147 31.65 -3.94 16.64
C HIS A 147 32.25 -2.79 15.83
N LEU A 148 31.50 -1.68 15.69
CA LEU A 148 31.97 -0.48 14.99
C LEU A 148 32.67 0.53 15.91
N GLY A 149 32.38 0.48 17.22
CA GLY A 149 32.97 1.38 18.21
C GLY A 149 32.75 2.85 17.83
N ASP A 150 33.82 3.63 17.84
CA ASP A 150 33.79 5.05 17.48
C ASP A 150 33.73 5.31 15.96
N SER A 151 33.83 4.26 15.14
CA SER A 151 33.89 4.39 13.68
C SER A 151 32.54 4.73 13.05
N ALA A 152 31.43 4.46 13.74
CA ALA A 152 30.10 4.85 13.30
C ALA A 152 29.14 4.88 14.50
N LYS A 153 28.28 5.91 14.57
CA LYS A 153 27.21 5.96 15.56
C LYS A 153 26.09 5.01 15.16
N VAL A 154 25.60 4.19 16.08
CA VAL A 154 24.44 3.31 15.85
C VAL A 154 23.23 3.89 16.57
N LEU A 155 22.09 3.95 15.88
CA LEU A 155 20.83 4.47 16.40
C LEU A 155 19.70 3.46 16.17
N LEU A 156 19.07 3.01 17.26
CA LEU A 156 17.85 2.20 17.21
C LEU A 156 16.63 3.11 17.04
N VAL A 157 15.89 2.94 15.95
CA VAL A 157 14.65 3.68 15.70
C VAL A 157 13.47 2.77 16.01
N THR A 158 12.72 3.11 17.05
CA THR A 158 11.52 2.37 17.50
C THR A 158 10.43 3.30 17.98
N ASN A 159 9.18 2.98 17.63
CA ASN A 159 8.00 3.68 18.16
C ASN A 159 7.38 2.94 19.37
N ASP A 160 7.94 1.80 19.77
CA ASP A 160 7.54 1.10 20.99
C ASP A 160 8.19 1.79 22.22
N ARG A 161 7.35 2.29 23.13
CA ARG A 161 7.78 3.01 24.34
C ARG A 161 8.58 2.11 25.28
N ASP A 162 8.20 0.84 25.41
CA ASP A 162 8.87 -0.11 26.28
C ASP A 162 10.21 -0.56 25.69
N ASN A 163 10.27 -0.78 24.38
CA ASN A 163 11.51 -1.12 23.70
C ASN A 163 12.52 0.03 23.79
N LYS A 164 12.07 1.28 23.57
CA LYS A 164 12.90 2.48 23.77
C LYS A 164 13.43 2.58 25.20
N ARG A 165 12.57 2.43 26.21
CA ARG A 165 12.97 2.50 27.63
C ARG A 165 14.05 1.46 27.95
N LYS A 166 13.81 0.19 27.61
CA LYS A 166 14.75 -0.92 27.84
C LYS A 166 16.06 -0.70 27.09
N ALA A 167 16.03 -0.18 25.87
CA ALA A 167 17.23 0.11 25.08
C ALA A 167 18.10 1.20 25.75
N THR A 168 17.48 2.28 26.25
CA THR A 168 18.20 3.34 26.96
C THR A 168 18.81 2.85 28.28
N GLU A 169 18.08 2.05 29.07
CA GLU A 169 18.59 1.41 30.29
C GLU A 169 19.81 0.51 30.02
N GLU A 170 19.84 -0.08 28.82
CA GLU A 170 20.91 -0.94 28.33
C GLU A 170 22.10 -0.19 27.68
N GLY A 171 22.07 1.15 27.68
CA GLY A 171 23.14 2.01 27.15
C GLY A 171 23.13 2.18 25.62
N LEU A 172 22.04 1.81 24.95
CA LEU A 172 21.86 1.98 23.51
C LEU A 172 21.30 3.35 23.19
N ASN A 173 21.72 3.93 22.06
CA ASN A 173 21.06 5.11 21.50
C ASN A 173 19.72 4.68 20.87
N ALA A 174 18.60 5.07 21.47
CA ALA A 174 17.28 4.75 20.96
C ALA A 174 16.39 6.00 20.85
N GLU A 175 15.76 6.19 19.69
CA GLU A 175 14.88 7.33 19.39
C GLU A 175 13.57 6.89 18.75
N THR A 176 12.54 7.72 18.90
CA THR A 176 11.29 7.56 18.13
C THR A 176 11.49 8.07 16.72
N VAL A 177 10.68 7.60 15.77
CA VAL A 177 10.74 8.07 14.38
C VAL A 177 10.58 9.59 14.30
N GLU A 178 9.63 10.13 15.07
CA GLU A 178 9.40 11.58 15.11
C GLU A 178 10.61 12.37 15.65
N SER A 179 11.26 11.90 16.71
CA SER A 179 12.48 12.52 17.26
C SER A 179 13.61 12.52 16.24
N TYR A 180 13.82 11.36 15.60
CA TYR A 180 14.85 11.19 14.59
C TYR A 180 14.61 12.13 13.39
N VAL A 181 13.38 12.19 12.86
CA VAL A 181 13.05 13.06 11.73
C VAL A 181 13.22 14.54 12.08
N ARG A 182 12.88 14.96 13.30
CA ARG A 182 13.15 16.34 13.77
C ARG A 182 14.65 16.64 13.78
N SER A 183 15.49 15.66 14.14
CA SER A 183 16.95 15.82 14.16
C SER A 183 17.56 16.04 12.76
N LEU A 184 16.89 15.57 11.70
CA LEU A 184 17.33 15.77 10.31
C LEU A 184 17.14 17.21 9.81
N ALA A 185 16.48 18.07 10.59
CA ALA A 185 16.22 19.48 10.26
C ALA A 185 15.51 19.68 8.90
N GLN A 186 14.75 18.69 8.42
CA GLN A 186 13.95 18.75 7.21
C GLN A 186 12.45 18.76 7.56
N PRO A 187 11.78 19.93 7.58
CA PRO A 187 10.40 20.05 8.05
C PRO A 187 9.38 19.22 7.26
N GLY A 188 9.65 18.99 5.96
CA GLY A 188 8.73 18.23 5.09
C GLY A 188 8.70 16.73 5.33
N LEU A 189 9.70 16.17 6.03
CA LEU A 189 9.67 14.76 6.39
C LEU A 189 8.70 14.46 7.54
N LEU A 190 8.32 15.47 8.34
CA LEU A 190 7.38 15.28 9.44
C LEU A 190 5.96 14.99 8.96
N ASP A 191 5.60 15.47 7.77
CA ASP A 191 4.31 15.20 7.15
C ASP A 191 4.20 13.75 6.61
N LEU A 192 5.34 13.04 6.46
CA LEU A 192 5.40 11.61 6.13
C LEU A 192 5.25 10.70 7.34
N VAL A 193 5.34 11.25 8.56
CA VAL A 193 5.31 10.44 9.79
C VAL A 193 3.87 10.09 10.13
N VAL A 194 3.55 8.80 10.11
CA VAL A 194 2.26 8.29 10.60
C VAL A 194 2.16 8.48 12.11
N VAL A 195 1.14 9.20 12.57
CA VAL A 195 0.84 9.37 14.00
C VAL A 195 -0.14 8.28 14.43
N PRO A 196 0.23 7.36 15.33
CA PRO A 196 -0.70 6.34 15.81
C PRO A 196 -1.87 6.98 16.56
N SER A 197 -3.09 6.56 16.27
CA SER A 197 -4.31 7.08 16.92
C SER A 197 -4.45 6.72 18.41
N SER A 198 -3.57 5.88 18.97
CA SER A 198 -3.81 5.17 20.24
C SER A 198 -2.77 5.37 21.35
N GLY A 199 -1.92 6.38 21.27
CA GLY A 199 -0.90 6.59 22.31
C GLY A 199 -1.05 7.90 23.05
N ASP A 200 -1.87 7.95 24.11
CA ASP A 200 -1.92 8.97 25.19
C ASP A 200 -1.08 10.23 24.91
N VAL A 201 -1.45 10.94 23.85
CA VAL A 201 -1.30 12.38 23.84
C VAL A 201 -2.54 12.76 24.59
N ALA A 202 -2.38 13.39 25.75
CA ALA A 202 -3.46 14.22 26.26
C ALA A 202 -3.90 15.05 25.06
N MET A 203 -5.05 14.73 24.49
CA MET A 203 -5.74 15.66 23.63
C MET A 203 -5.97 16.84 24.56
N GLU A 204 -5.09 17.83 24.50
CA GLU A 204 -5.53 19.19 24.76
C GLU A 204 -6.61 19.41 23.71
N ASP A 205 -7.82 19.20 24.21
CA ASP A 205 -9.11 19.50 23.66
C ASP A 205 -9.03 20.53 22.52
N VAL A 206 -8.97 20.04 21.29
CA VAL A 206 -9.61 20.76 20.19
C VAL A 206 -11.05 20.30 20.25
N GLU A 207 -11.80 20.90 21.18
CA GLU A 207 -13.26 20.81 21.22
C GLU A 207 -13.78 21.11 19.81
N ASP A 208 -14.37 20.11 19.18
CA ASP A 208 -15.42 20.38 18.20
C ASP A 208 -16.51 21.11 19.01
N LEU A 209 -16.55 22.44 18.91
CA LEU A 209 -17.47 23.31 19.67
C LEU A 209 -18.95 23.11 19.27
N ARG A 210 -19.27 22.04 18.53
CA ARG A 210 -20.63 21.56 18.32
C ARG A 210 -21.00 20.63 19.48
N PRO A 211 -22.05 20.97 20.25
CA PRO A 211 -22.40 20.26 21.48
C PRO A 211 -23.10 18.93 21.16
N SER A 212 -22.33 17.91 20.77
CA SER A 212 -22.81 16.53 20.74
C SER A 212 -21.74 15.61 21.32
N LYS A 213 -22.01 15.12 22.54
CA LYS A 213 -21.28 14.07 23.26
C LYS A 213 -20.68 13.06 22.29
N ARG A 214 -19.37 12.76 22.41
CA ARG A 214 -18.63 11.67 21.72
C ARG A 214 -19.56 10.56 21.21
N LYS A 215 -20.11 10.71 20.01
CA LYS A 215 -21.11 9.81 19.44
C LYS A 215 -20.33 8.78 18.63
N ILE A 216 -20.47 7.50 18.99
CA ILE A 216 -19.93 6.41 18.17
C ILE A 216 -20.59 6.53 16.79
N VAL A 217 -19.78 6.79 15.76
CA VAL A 217 -20.26 6.98 14.38
C VAL A 217 -20.44 5.63 13.70
N TYR A 218 -19.52 4.69 13.97
CA TYR A 218 -19.50 3.37 13.36
C TYR A 218 -19.48 2.25 14.39
N ASN A 219 -20.14 1.13 14.05
CA ASN A 219 -20.10 -0.07 14.86
C ASN A 219 -18.69 -0.72 14.83
N GLU A 220 -18.28 -1.29 15.97
CA GLU A 220 -17.05 -2.07 16.04
C GLU A 220 -17.10 -3.28 15.11
N HIS A 221 -15.98 -3.57 14.46
CA HIS A 221 -15.86 -4.75 13.61
C HIS A 221 -15.78 -6.00 14.49
N LYS A 222 -16.53 -7.03 14.11
CA LYS A 222 -16.53 -8.31 14.81
C LYS A 222 -15.14 -8.97 14.76
N PRO A 223 -14.72 -9.69 15.82
CA PRO A 223 -13.43 -10.38 15.81
C PRO A 223 -13.41 -11.45 14.71
N MET A 224 -12.23 -11.68 14.12
CA MET A 224 -12.06 -12.63 13.01
C MET A 224 -12.54 -14.05 13.32
N SER A 225 -12.51 -14.47 14.59
CA SER A 225 -13.06 -15.76 15.02
C SER A 225 -14.57 -15.86 14.86
N GLU A 226 -15.30 -14.79 15.22
CA GLU A 226 -16.75 -14.69 15.07
C GLU A 226 -17.12 -14.60 13.59
N ILE A 227 -16.42 -13.77 12.82
CA ILE A 227 -16.60 -13.68 11.35
C ILE A 227 -16.42 -15.06 10.72
N THR A 228 -15.33 -15.76 11.04
CA THR A 228 -15.05 -17.09 10.48
C THR A 228 -16.12 -18.11 10.86
N SER A 229 -16.63 -18.07 12.09
CA SER A 229 -17.72 -18.93 12.54
C SER A 229 -19.03 -18.60 11.81
N GLY A 230 -19.37 -17.32 11.71
CA GLY A 230 -20.58 -16.86 11.02
C GLY A 230 -20.58 -17.17 9.52
N LEU A 231 -19.42 -17.08 8.85
CA LEU A 231 -19.26 -17.52 7.46
C LEU A 231 -19.50 -19.03 7.29
N ARG A 232 -19.02 -19.87 8.24
CA ARG A 232 -19.26 -21.32 8.20
C ARG A 232 -20.71 -21.70 8.47
N CYS A 233 -21.37 -20.96 9.37
CA CYS A 233 -22.77 -21.17 9.69
C CYS A 233 -23.74 -20.55 8.68
N GLY A 234 -23.23 -19.82 7.66
CA GLY A 234 -24.05 -19.13 6.66
C GLY A 234 -24.79 -17.90 7.18
N ILE A 235 -24.39 -17.37 8.33
CA ILE A 235 -24.93 -16.13 8.93
C ILE A 235 -24.35 -14.90 8.23
N TYR A 236 -23.05 -14.97 7.91
CA TYR A 236 -22.35 -13.92 7.18
C TYR A 236 -22.03 -14.35 5.77
N HIS A 237 -21.92 -13.36 4.89
CA HIS A 237 -21.57 -13.52 3.49
C HIS A 237 -20.31 -12.71 3.22
N GLN A 238 -19.30 -13.34 2.60
CA GLN A 238 -18.08 -12.65 2.21
C GLN A 238 -18.13 -12.27 0.73
N GLY A 239 -17.57 -11.11 0.40
CA GLY A 239 -17.46 -10.68 -0.98
C GLY A 239 -16.60 -9.44 -1.14
N LYS A 240 -16.24 -9.12 -2.39
CA LYS A 240 -15.56 -7.88 -2.73
C LYS A 240 -16.59 -6.75 -2.79
N LEU A 241 -16.36 -5.72 -1.98
CA LEU A 241 -17.19 -4.52 -1.93
C LEU A 241 -16.86 -3.60 -3.11
N ARG A 242 -17.89 -3.15 -3.83
CA ARG A 242 -17.78 -2.22 -4.95
C ARG A 242 -18.65 -1.01 -4.66
N VAL A 243 -18.04 0.15 -4.48
CA VAL A 243 -18.76 1.40 -4.22
C VAL A 243 -19.27 1.97 -5.54
N ASN A 244 -20.48 2.50 -5.53
CA ASN A 244 -21.06 3.15 -6.69
C ASN A 244 -20.28 4.43 -7.02
N ARG A 245 -19.87 4.58 -8.29
CA ARG A 245 -19.10 5.73 -8.77
C ARG A 245 -19.86 7.07 -8.65
N TYR A 246 -21.19 7.03 -8.72
CA TYR A 246 -22.03 8.22 -8.68
C TYR A 246 -22.60 8.50 -7.28
N ASN A 247 -22.66 7.48 -6.43
CA ASN A 247 -23.17 7.58 -5.07
C ASN A 247 -22.21 6.89 -4.08
N PRO A 248 -21.34 7.63 -3.37
CA PRO A 248 -20.37 7.04 -2.44
C PRO A 248 -21.03 6.38 -1.21
N PHE A 249 -22.33 6.60 -0.98
CA PHE A 249 -23.09 6.00 0.11
C PHE A 249 -23.85 4.73 -0.29
N GLU A 250 -23.61 4.22 -1.50
CA GLU A 250 -24.18 2.97 -1.98
C GLU A 250 -23.06 2.04 -2.48
N ALA A 251 -23.09 0.80 -2.01
CA ALA A 251 -22.12 -0.22 -2.41
C ALA A 251 -22.79 -1.57 -2.66
N TYR A 252 -22.10 -2.41 -3.42
CA TYR A 252 -22.55 -3.75 -3.79
C TYR A 252 -21.52 -4.78 -3.38
N VAL A 253 -21.96 -5.86 -2.76
CA VAL A 253 -21.12 -7.00 -2.39
C VAL A 253 -21.64 -8.24 -3.08
N GLY A 254 -20.86 -8.76 -4.04
CA GLY A 254 -21.16 -10.04 -4.68
C GLY A 254 -20.82 -11.19 -3.75
N SER A 255 -21.79 -12.08 -3.49
CA SER A 255 -21.59 -13.25 -2.63
C SER A 255 -21.86 -14.54 -3.40
N GLU A 256 -20.87 -15.43 -3.46
CA GLU A 256 -21.01 -16.74 -4.09
C GLU A 256 -22.09 -17.61 -3.43
N SER A 257 -22.37 -17.40 -2.14
CA SER A 257 -23.35 -18.20 -1.40
C SER A 257 -24.81 -17.80 -1.68
N ILE A 258 -25.05 -16.56 -2.13
CA ILE A 258 -26.40 -16.06 -2.45
C ILE A 258 -26.65 -16.13 -3.96
N GLY A 259 -25.60 -16.02 -4.78
CA GLY A 259 -25.73 -15.99 -6.24
C GLY A 259 -26.28 -14.66 -6.78
N ASP A 260 -26.41 -13.65 -5.93
CA ASP A 260 -26.87 -12.30 -6.25
C ASP A 260 -26.02 -11.25 -5.49
N GLU A 261 -26.18 -9.97 -5.85
CA GLU A 261 -25.48 -8.85 -5.24
C GLU A 261 -26.25 -8.30 -4.03
N ILE A 262 -25.56 -8.21 -2.88
CA ILE A 262 -26.08 -7.58 -1.68
C ILE A 262 -25.85 -6.07 -1.77
N ILE A 263 -26.91 -5.28 -1.65
CA ILE A 263 -26.83 -3.81 -1.62
C ILE A 263 -26.54 -3.35 -0.20
N ILE A 264 -25.63 -2.41 -0.05
CA ILE A 264 -25.29 -1.76 1.22
C ILE A 264 -25.52 -0.27 1.03
N ARG A 265 -26.35 0.34 1.88
CA ARG A 265 -26.73 1.76 1.79
C ARG A 265 -26.43 2.49 3.08
N GLY A 266 -25.93 3.72 2.96
CA GLY A 266 -25.60 4.59 4.07
C GLY A 266 -24.23 4.33 4.65
N SER A 267 -23.60 5.38 5.16
CA SER A 267 -22.25 5.34 5.71
C SER A 267 -22.15 4.35 6.89
N SER A 268 -23.18 4.33 7.74
CA SER A 268 -23.29 3.44 8.91
C SER A 268 -23.25 1.95 8.55
N ASN A 269 -23.95 1.55 7.47
CA ASN A 269 -23.99 0.14 7.04
C ASN A 269 -22.77 -0.26 6.21
N MET A 270 -22.15 0.69 5.50
CA MET A 270 -20.84 0.46 4.87
C MET A 270 -19.73 0.26 5.91
N ASN A 271 -19.90 0.83 7.11
CA ASN A 271 -19.06 0.60 8.30
C ASN A 271 -17.56 0.61 7.99
N ARG A 272 -17.06 1.81 7.65
CA ARG A 272 -15.62 2.06 7.43
C ARG A 272 -15.01 1.17 6.34
N SER A 273 -15.76 0.81 5.30
CA SER A 273 -15.28 0.04 4.15
C SER A 273 -14.76 0.93 3.02
N PHE A 274 -13.77 0.43 2.27
CA PHE A 274 -13.26 1.04 1.04
C PHE A 274 -13.66 0.24 -0.22
N ASP A 275 -13.63 0.89 -1.38
CA ASP A 275 -13.79 0.19 -2.66
C ASP A 275 -12.72 -0.91 -2.83
N GLY A 276 -13.19 -2.11 -3.16
CA GLY A 276 -12.37 -3.30 -3.35
C GLY A 276 -12.01 -4.05 -2.07
N ASP A 277 -12.42 -3.59 -0.89
CA ASP A 277 -12.28 -4.36 0.36
C ASP A 277 -12.98 -5.72 0.26
N ILE A 278 -12.43 -6.74 0.90
CA ILE A 278 -13.14 -8.00 1.14
C ILE A 278 -13.85 -7.88 2.48
N ALA A 279 -15.16 -7.76 2.44
CA ALA A 279 -16.01 -7.50 3.61
C ALA A 279 -16.84 -8.74 3.97
N ALA A 280 -17.12 -8.89 5.27
CA ALA A 280 -18.15 -9.77 5.79
C ALA A 280 -19.43 -8.97 5.99
N VAL A 281 -20.51 -9.45 5.39
CA VAL A 281 -21.82 -8.77 5.34
C VAL A 281 -22.87 -9.64 6.01
N GLU A 282 -23.71 -9.02 6.81
CA GLU A 282 -24.93 -9.60 7.39
C GLU A 282 -26.14 -9.06 6.61
N LEU A 283 -27.07 -9.94 6.26
CA LEU A 283 -28.32 -9.52 5.64
C LEU A 283 -29.22 -8.83 6.66
N LEU A 284 -29.78 -7.69 6.28
CA LEU A 284 -30.84 -7.05 7.05
C LEU A 284 -32.14 -7.84 6.88
N PRO A 285 -33.09 -7.75 7.83
CA PRO A 285 -34.38 -8.39 7.66
C PRO A 285 -35.14 -7.82 6.45
N GLN A 286 -36.01 -8.64 5.85
CA GLN A 286 -36.61 -8.39 4.52
C GLN A 286 -37.51 -7.14 4.47
N ASP A 287 -38.01 -6.71 5.63
CA ASP A 287 -38.73 -5.44 5.80
C ASP A 287 -37.86 -4.23 5.49
N GLN A 288 -36.53 -4.36 5.55
CA GLN A 288 -35.60 -3.27 5.26
C GLN A 288 -35.10 -3.30 3.81
N TRP A 289 -35.57 -4.23 2.97
CA TRP A 289 -35.13 -4.35 1.58
C TRP A 289 -35.88 -3.40 0.61
N HIS A 290 -36.40 -2.30 1.13
CA HIS A 290 -37.21 -1.35 0.36
C HIS A 290 -36.42 -0.58 -0.70
N ASP A 291 -37.14 -0.19 -1.77
CA ASP A 291 -36.55 0.42 -2.94
C ASP A 291 -36.42 1.96 -2.79
N SER A 292 -35.17 2.42 -2.73
CA SER A 292 -34.55 3.67 -3.20
C SER A 292 -35.22 5.06 -3.05
N LYS A 293 -36.47 5.23 -2.59
CA LYS A 293 -37.13 6.56 -2.54
C LYS A 293 -37.35 7.14 -1.14
N SER A 294 -37.06 6.40 -0.07
CA SER A 294 -37.35 6.85 1.31
C SER A 294 -36.14 7.19 2.18
N PHE A 295 -34.90 6.98 1.72
CA PHE A 295 -33.70 7.13 2.56
C PHE A 295 -32.90 8.40 2.34
N ILE A 296 -33.31 9.28 1.42
CA ILE A 296 -32.65 10.59 1.26
C ILE A 296 -32.96 11.51 2.46
N ALA A 297 -33.99 11.23 3.27
CA ALA A 297 -34.44 12.18 4.28
C ALA A 297 -33.70 12.13 5.63
N ASP A 298 -33.12 11.00 6.05
CA ASP A 298 -32.68 10.85 7.45
C ASP A 298 -31.15 10.90 7.68
N ASP A 299 -30.31 10.65 6.67
CA ASP A 299 -28.84 10.85 6.77
C ASP A 299 -28.44 12.28 6.34
N ASP A 300 -29.30 13.01 5.61
CA ASP A 300 -29.01 14.37 5.15
C ASP A 300 -29.11 15.41 6.29
N GLU A 301 -29.87 15.18 7.37
CA GLU A 301 -30.04 16.22 8.41
C GLU A 301 -28.75 16.53 9.21
N ASP A 302 -27.84 15.57 9.39
CA ASP A 302 -26.50 15.77 9.99
C ASP A 302 -25.38 15.96 8.94
N ASP A 303 -25.66 15.71 7.65
CA ASP A 303 -24.69 15.78 6.53
C ASP A 303 -24.85 17.05 5.66
N ASN A 304 -25.94 17.80 5.82
CA ASN A 304 -26.24 19.04 5.10
C ASN A 304 -25.29 20.23 5.41
N GLU A 305 -24.33 20.10 6.35
CA GLU A 305 -23.27 21.11 6.54
C GLU A 305 -22.09 20.94 5.55
N ASP A 306 -21.89 19.74 4.99
CA ASP A 306 -20.89 19.51 3.93
C ASP A 306 -21.60 19.54 2.58
N ASP A 307 -21.77 20.75 2.04
CA ASP A 307 -22.33 21.06 0.72
C ASP A 307 -21.55 20.30 -0.39
N VAL A 308 -21.88 19.02 -0.63
CA VAL A 308 -21.54 18.34 -1.87
C VAL A 308 -22.42 18.95 -2.94
N ARG A 309 -22.12 20.21 -3.32
CA ARG A 309 -22.59 20.76 -4.58
C ARG A 309 -22.10 19.79 -5.65
N LEU A 310 -23.04 19.06 -6.24
CA LEU A 310 -22.89 18.54 -7.59
C LEU A 310 -22.62 19.76 -8.46
N VAL A 311 -21.35 20.18 -8.58
CA VAL A 311 -20.97 21.33 -9.40
C VAL A 311 -21.40 20.99 -10.83
N PRO A 312 -22.36 21.72 -11.43
CA PRO A 312 -22.56 21.62 -12.85
C PRO A 312 -21.38 22.36 -13.50
N ASN A 313 -20.76 21.72 -14.49
CA ASN A 313 -19.69 22.21 -15.38
C ASN A 313 -18.28 21.68 -15.05
N SER A 314 -18.02 20.43 -15.45
CA SER A 314 -16.80 20.14 -16.21
C SER A 314 -17.22 19.82 -17.64
N ALA A 315 -16.55 20.44 -18.62
CA ALA A 315 -16.95 20.50 -20.02
C ALA A 315 -16.67 19.20 -20.80
N ASP A 316 -17.01 18.03 -20.25
CA ASP A 316 -16.77 16.73 -20.86
C ASP A 316 -18.01 15.82 -20.95
N ASP A 317 -19.21 16.33 -20.69
CA ASP A 317 -20.44 15.55 -20.84
C ASP A 317 -21.07 15.75 -22.22
N ALA A 318 -20.99 14.69 -23.04
CA ALA A 318 -21.83 14.52 -24.22
C ALA A 318 -23.32 14.58 -23.84
N PRO A 319 -24.18 15.23 -24.65
CA PRO A 319 -25.56 15.51 -24.24
C PRO A 319 -26.38 14.22 -24.14
N ARG A 320 -26.95 13.98 -22.96
CA ARG A 320 -27.93 12.91 -22.74
C ARG A 320 -29.29 13.39 -23.25
N ASN A 321 -29.80 12.70 -24.27
CA ASN A 321 -31.12 12.93 -24.86
C ASN A 321 -32.23 12.65 -23.82
N THR A 322 -32.87 13.70 -23.30
CA THR A 322 -34.00 13.61 -22.38
C THR A 322 -35.28 13.35 -23.16
N ASN A 323 -35.56 12.10 -23.49
CA ASN A 323 -36.92 11.71 -23.87
C ASN A 323 -37.72 11.37 -22.63
N SER A 324 -38.44 12.37 -22.13
CA SER A 324 -39.56 12.23 -21.22
C SER A 324 -40.69 11.46 -21.91
N THR A 325 -40.74 10.14 -21.71
CA THR A 325 -41.97 9.38 -21.96
C THR A 325 -42.85 9.45 -20.73
N GLN A 326 -43.87 10.32 -20.82
CA GLN A 326 -45.09 10.19 -20.03
C GLN A 326 -45.71 8.81 -20.34
N SER A 327 -45.67 7.90 -19.38
CA SER A 327 -46.46 6.67 -19.42
C SER A 327 -47.53 6.72 -18.35
N THR A 328 -48.75 6.76 -18.86
CA THR A 328 -50.07 6.68 -18.25
C THR A 328 -50.20 5.58 -17.18
N VAL A 329 -51.02 5.91 -16.17
CA VAL A 329 -51.55 5.02 -15.15
C VAL A 329 -52.26 3.83 -15.79
N GLY A 330 -51.84 2.60 -15.47
CA GLY A 330 -52.51 1.39 -15.91
C GLY A 330 -51.78 0.08 -15.64
N SER A 331 -52.04 -0.50 -14.46
CA SER A 331 -52.15 -1.95 -14.18
C SER A 331 -50.90 -2.85 -14.10
N SER A 332 -51.00 -3.75 -13.11
CA SER A 332 -50.22 -4.97 -12.80
C SER A 332 -48.86 -4.80 -12.11
N ALA A 333 -48.90 -4.85 -10.78
CA ALA A 333 -47.76 -5.13 -9.92
C ALA A 333 -47.18 -6.53 -10.23
N ALA A 334 -46.19 -6.59 -11.10
CA ALA A 334 -45.20 -7.66 -11.06
C ALA A 334 -44.27 -7.35 -9.89
N SER A 335 -44.18 -8.24 -8.91
CA SER A 335 -43.22 -8.14 -7.83
C SER A 335 -41.82 -8.20 -8.42
N VAL A 336 -41.18 -7.05 -8.60
CA VAL A 336 -39.73 -7.01 -8.85
C VAL A 336 -39.08 -7.71 -7.65
N PRO A 337 -38.25 -8.75 -7.84
CA PRO A 337 -37.57 -9.39 -6.74
C PRO A 337 -36.75 -8.32 -6.01
N SER A 338 -37.11 -8.06 -4.76
CA SER A 338 -36.41 -7.11 -3.90
C SER A 338 -35.00 -7.63 -3.70
N ARG A 339 -34.01 -6.84 -4.12
CA ARG A 339 -32.59 -7.19 -4.00
C ARG A 339 -32.22 -7.25 -2.52
N PRO A 340 -31.39 -8.22 -2.09
CA PRO A 340 -31.00 -8.34 -0.71
C PRO A 340 -30.24 -7.10 -0.23
N VAL A 341 -30.62 -6.54 0.91
CA VAL A 341 -29.91 -5.43 1.56
C VAL A 341 -29.17 -5.96 2.79
N GLY A 342 -27.95 -5.47 2.99
CA GLY A 342 -27.08 -5.90 4.08
C GLY A 342 -26.27 -4.77 4.71
N ARG A 343 -25.52 -5.13 5.75
CA ARG A 343 -24.57 -4.25 6.44
C ARG A 343 -23.23 -4.95 6.65
N VAL A 344 -22.15 -4.18 6.60
CA VAL A 344 -20.78 -4.66 6.86
C VAL A 344 -20.58 -4.84 8.37
N VAL A 345 -20.26 -6.07 8.77
CA VAL A 345 -19.95 -6.43 10.17
C VAL A 345 -18.45 -6.48 10.46
N GLY A 346 -17.62 -6.55 9.42
CA GLY A 346 -16.18 -6.50 9.54
C GLY A 346 -15.47 -6.63 8.20
N ILE A 347 -14.19 -6.25 8.19
CA ILE A 347 -13.35 -6.31 7.00
C ILE A 347 -12.35 -7.46 7.14
N ILE A 348 -12.44 -8.42 6.20
CA ILE A 348 -11.58 -9.60 6.17
C ILE A 348 -10.21 -9.24 5.58
N LYS A 349 -10.21 -8.42 4.52
CA LYS A 349 -8.99 -7.96 3.86
C LYS A 349 -9.20 -6.53 3.34
N ARG A 350 -8.33 -5.62 3.79
CA ARG A 350 -8.26 -4.24 3.31
C ARG A 350 -7.64 -4.17 1.92
N ASN A 351 -8.10 -3.21 1.12
CA ASN A 351 -7.59 -2.86 -0.21
C ASN A 351 -7.13 -1.39 -0.25
N TRP A 352 -6.49 -0.93 0.83
CA TRP A 352 -5.93 0.41 0.88
C TRP A 352 -4.72 0.53 -0.05
N ASN A 353 -4.73 1.59 -0.84
CA ASN A 353 -3.64 2.02 -1.69
C ASN A 353 -3.26 3.47 -1.36
N SER A 354 -2.25 3.98 -2.04
CA SER A 354 -2.00 5.42 -2.08
C SER A 354 -2.95 6.06 -3.09
N TYR A 355 -3.59 7.15 -2.71
CA TYR A 355 -4.61 7.82 -3.52
C TYR A 355 -4.10 9.19 -4.01
N CYS A 356 -4.42 9.53 -5.25
CA CYS A 356 -4.16 10.85 -5.82
C CYS A 356 -5.34 11.79 -5.61
N GLY A 357 -5.05 13.06 -5.32
CA GLY A 357 -6.09 14.04 -5.01
C GLY A 357 -5.55 15.42 -4.66
N SER A 358 -6.41 16.23 -4.06
CA SER A 358 -6.13 17.61 -3.66
C SER A 358 -6.61 17.86 -2.23
N LEU A 359 -6.16 18.96 -1.63
CA LEU A 359 -6.57 19.34 -0.28
C LEU A 359 -7.71 20.35 -0.28
N GLU A 360 -8.63 20.13 0.64
CA GLU A 360 -9.64 21.07 1.06
C GLU A 360 -9.30 21.52 2.49
N PRO A 361 -9.08 22.83 2.72
CA PRO A 361 -8.74 23.34 4.03
C PRO A 361 -9.96 23.19 4.95
N MET A 362 -9.73 22.68 6.17
CA MET A 362 -10.77 22.65 7.18
C MET A 362 -10.78 24.00 7.92
N PRO A 363 -11.95 24.64 8.13
CA PRO A 363 -12.06 25.84 8.96
C PRO A 363 -11.94 25.45 10.44
N MET A 364 -10.76 24.99 10.86
CA MET A 364 -10.44 24.70 12.26
C MET A 364 -9.34 25.64 12.74
N PRO A 365 -9.33 26.03 14.02
CA PRO A 365 -8.21 26.77 14.58
C PRO A 365 -6.93 25.94 14.41
N ALA A 366 -5.85 26.58 13.93
CA ALA A 366 -4.55 25.94 13.81
C ALA A 366 -4.18 25.31 15.15
N GLY A 367 -3.88 24.01 15.18
CA GLY A 367 -3.48 23.33 16.40
C GLY A 367 -2.22 23.96 17.00
N SER A 368 -2.00 23.76 18.29
CA SER A 368 -0.77 24.17 18.98
C SER A 368 0.46 23.71 18.17
N GLY A 369 1.30 24.67 17.75
CA GLY A 369 2.55 24.39 17.03
C GLY A 369 2.51 24.48 15.50
N GLY A 370 1.44 25.04 14.89
CA GLY A 370 1.40 25.29 13.44
C GLY A 370 1.10 24.06 12.57
N VAL A 371 0.57 22.99 13.18
CA VAL A 371 0.03 21.82 12.48
C VAL A 371 -1.41 22.12 12.09
N ALA A 372 -1.70 22.06 10.78
CA ALA A 372 -3.04 22.23 10.26
C ALA A 372 -3.67 20.88 9.93
N HIS A 373 -4.98 20.78 10.18
CA HIS A 373 -5.79 19.66 9.73
C HIS A 373 -6.45 20.02 8.39
N ALA A 374 -6.42 19.09 7.45
CA ALA A 374 -7.06 19.26 6.14
C ALA A 374 -7.79 17.98 5.72
N LEU A 375 -8.78 18.13 4.85
CA LEU A 375 -9.42 17.00 4.19
C LEU A 375 -8.80 16.80 2.82
N PHE A 376 -8.25 15.63 2.59
CA PHE A 376 -7.83 15.18 1.28
C PHE A 376 -9.03 14.64 0.51
N VAL A 377 -9.24 15.19 -0.68
CA VAL A 377 -10.28 14.78 -1.61
C VAL A 377 -9.62 13.98 -2.72
N SER A 378 -9.88 12.67 -2.75
CA SER A 378 -9.42 11.81 -3.83
C SER A 378 -10.11 12.17 -5.14
N LYS A 379 -9.39 12.00 -6.26
CA LYS A 379 -9.98 12.14 -7.60
C LYS A 379 -10.91 10.97 -7.94
N ASP A 380 -10.73 9.81 -7.32
CA ASP A 380 -11.73 8.74 -7.30
C ASP A 380 -12.82 9.02 -6.26
N ARG A 381 -14.01 9.40 -6.74
CA ARG A 381 -15.18 9.72 -5.90
C ARG A 381 -15.71 8.54 -5.07
N ARG A 382 -15.28 7.32 -5.36
CA ARG A 382 -15.63 6.13 -4.54
C ARG A 382 -14.89 6.11 -3.21
N ILE A 383 -13.83 6.90 -3.08
CA ILE A 383 -13.00 6.97 -1.89
C ILE A 383 -13.49 8.12 -1.02
N PRO A 384 -13.78 7.89 0.28
CA PRO A 384 -14.19 8.96 1.19
C PRO A 384 -13.06 9.99 1.36
N LYS A 385 -13.42 11.22 1.76
CA LYS A 385 -12.42 12.23 2.13
C LYS A 385 -11.53 11.69 3.27
N ILE A 386 -10.23 11.94 3.20
CA ILE A 386 -9.25 11.45 4.19
C ILE A 386 -8.75 12.63 5.02
N ARG A 387 -8.79 12.53 6.35
CA ARG A 387 -8.22 13.55 7.22
C ARG A 387 -6.70 13.39 7.25
N ILE A 388 -5.99 14.49 6.98
CA ILE A 388 -4.52 14.54 7.11
C ILE A 388 -4.09 15.67 8.05
N GLN A 389 -2.90 15.52 8.62
CA GLN A 389 -2.19 16.56 9.36
C GLN A 389 -0.98 17.01 8.52
N THR A 390 -0.83 18.32 8.32
CA THR A 390 0.31 18.87 7.59
C THR A 390 0.71 20.23 8.14
N ARG A 391 2.01 20.52 8.10
CA ARG A 391 2.56 21.85 8.40
C ARG A 391 2.70 22.72 7.15
N GLN A 392 2.45 22.14 5.98
CA GLN A 392 2.68 22.76 4.67
C GLN A 392 1.38 23.05 3.92
N LEU A 393 0.26 23.24 4.62
CA LEU A 393 -1.06 23.42 4.00
C LEU A 393 -1.05 24.49 2.89
N GLY A 394 -0.40 25.63 3.14
CA GLY A 394 -0.24 26.71 2.15
C GLY A 394 0.45 26.27 0.84
N ASN A 395 1.44 25.38 0.94
CA ASN A 395 2.19 24.88 -0.23
C ASN A 395 1.47 23.75 -0.97
N LEU A 396 0.55 23.04 -0.30
CA LEU A 396 -0.11 21.85 -0.83
C LEU A 396 -1.51 22.13 -1.40
N LEU A 397 -2.15 23.24 -1.02
CA LEU A 397 -3.52 23.62 -1.43
C LEU A 397 -3.76 23.57 -2.95
N ASN A 398 -2.82 24.10 -3.75
CA ASN A 398 -2.95 24.18 -5.21
C ASN A 398 -2.23 23.05 -5.95
N LYS A 399 -1.96 21.93 -5.26
CA LYS A 399 -1.17 20.83 -5.80
C LYS A 399 -1.92 19.50 -5.79
N ARG A 400 -1.58 18.67 -6.76
CA ARG A 400 -1.89 17.24 -6.74
C ARG A 400 -0.91 16.54 -5.82
N ILE A 401 -1.44 15.82 -4.85
CA ILE A 401 -0.66 15.08 -3.86
C ILE A 401 -1.12 13.63 -3.79
N ILE A 402 -0.26 12.80 -3.20
CA ILE A 402 -0.54 11.42 -2.87
C ILE A 402 -0.68 11.28 -1.37
N VAL A 403 -1.76 10.64 -0.92
CA VAL A 403 -2.05 10.34 0.48
C VAL A 403 -2.25 8.85 0.65
N ALA A 404 -1.69 8.29 1.71
CA ALA A 404 -1.92 6.91 2.14
C ALA A 404 -2.84 6.89 3.37
N VAL A 405 -3.69 5.88 3.46
CA VAL A 405 -4.63 5.69 4.57
C VAL A 405 -3.96 4.88 5.68
N ASP A 406 -4.07 5.35 6.92
CA ASP A 406 -3.42 4.76 8.09
C ASP A 406 -4.42 3.97 8.96
N SER A 407 -5.55 4.60 9.28
CA SER A 407 -6.54 4.04 10.20
C SER A 407 -7.92 4.66 10.00
N TRP A 408 -8.96 3.99 10.49
CA TRP A 408 -10.30 4.56 10.54
C TRP A 408 -10.97 4.22 11.88
N ASP A 409 -10.95 5.19 12.79
CA ASP A 409 -11.52 5.06 14.13
C ASP A 409 -13.05 5.02 14.12
N VAL A 410 -13.66 4.33 15.11
CA VAL A 410 -15.12 4.22 15.25
C VAL A 410 -15.82 5.55 15.53
N MET A 411 -15.11 6.49 16.15
CA MET A 411 -15.61 7.82 16.50
C MET A 411 -15.38 8.85 15.39
N SER A 412 -14.62 8.48 14.35
CA SER A 412 -14.22 9.40 13.29
C SER A 412 -15.03 9.17 12.02
N ARG A 413 -15.72 10.20 11.54
CA ARG A 413 -16.42 10.19 10.25
C ARG A 413 -15.49 9.97 9.05
N TYR A 414 -14.26 10.50 9.13
CA TYR A 414 -13.25 10.38 8.07
C TYR A 414 -12.12 9.44 8.48
N PRO A 415 -11.57 8.63 7.57
CA PRO A 415 -10.32 7.91 7.81
C PRO A 415 -9.18 8.90 8.04
N SER A 416 -8.16 8.48 8.80
CA SER A 416 -6.92 9.22 8.98
C SER A 416 -5.88 8.70 7.99
N GLY A 417 -5.09 9.62 7.45
CA GLY A 417 -4.00 9.31 6.54
C GLY A 417 -2.87 10.31 6.64
N HIS A 418 -1.78 10.03 5.93
CA HIS A 418 -0.59 10.86 5.88
C HIS A 418 -0.20 11.21 4.45
N TYR A 419 0.52 12.33 4.31
CA TYR A 419 1.06 12.77 3.03
C TYR A 419 2.23 11.88 2.61
N VAL A 420 2.27 11.48 1.34
CA VAL A 420 3.36 10.66 0.77
C VAL A 420 4.26 11.50 -0.13
N ARG A 421 3.69 12.16 -1.14
CA ARG A 421 4.44 13.06 -2.01
C ARG A 421 3.56 14.01 -2.78
N THR A 422 4.17 15.07 -3.28
CA THR A 422 3.60 16.00 -4.26
C THR A 422 3.86 15.46 -5.67
N ILE A 423 2.86 15.59 -6.54
CA ILE A 423 2.97 15.28 -7.96
C ILE A 423 3.32 16.58 -8.71
N GLY A 424 2.49 17.61 -8.56
CA GLY A 424 2.69 18.90 -9.22
C GLY A 424 1.50 19.83 -9.04
N ASP A 425 1.42 20.90 -9.84
CA ASP A 425 0.36 21.91 -9.72
C ASP A 425 -0.94 21.45 -10.41
N ILE A 426 -2.08 21.84 -9.86
CA ILE A 426 -3.39 21.47 -10.44
C ILE A 426 -3.58 22.15 -11.79
N GLY A 427 -3.95 21.37 -12.81
CA GLY A 427 -4.17 21.86 -14.18
C GLY A 427 -2.95 21.78 -15.09
N ASP A 428 -1.77 21.46 -14.57
CA ASP A 428 -0.59 21.16 -15.37
C ASP A 428 -0.74 19.81 -16.10
N LYS A 429 -0.36 19.78 -17.38
CA LYS A 429 -0.61 18.62 -18.26
C LYS A 429 0.19 17.41 -17.82
N GLU A 430 1.47 17.60 -17.54
CA GLU A 430 2.39 16.56 -17.09
C GLU A 430 1.92 15.99 -15.75
N THR A 431 1.51 16.85 -14.82
CA THR A 431 0.96 16.48 -13.53
C THR A 431 -0.33 15.66 -13.65
N GLU A 432 -1.31 16.10 -14.44
CA GLU A 432 -2.57 15.37 -14.61
C GLU A 432 -2.37 14.05 -15.35
N THR A 433 -1.42 13.99 -16.29
CA THR A 433 -1.01 12.74 -16.96
C THR A 433 -0.44 11.76 -15.94
N GLU A 434 0.45 12.20 -15.06
CA GLU A 434 1.03 11.35 -14.02
C GLU A 434 -0.03 10.86 -13.03
N VAL A 435 -0.99 11.71 -12.64
CA VAL A 435 -2.13 11.32 -11.79
C VAL A 435 -2.92 10.17 -12.41
N VAL A 436 -3.27 10.27 -13.70
CA VAL A 436 -4.03 9.22 -14.40
C VAL A 436 -3.24 7.91 -14.45
N LEU A 437 -1.93 7.96 -14.67
CA LEU A 437 -1.09 6.77 -14.71
C LEU A 437 -1.05 6.08 -13.34
N ILE A 438 -0.92 6.84 -12.26
CA ILE A 438 -0.88 6.30 -10.88
C ILE A 438 -2.23 5.69 -10.48
N GLU A 439 -3.35 6.37 -10.77
CA GLU A 439 -4.68 5.87 -10.43
C GLU A 439 -5.03 4.54 -11.13
N ASN A 440 -4.45 4.31 -12.31
CA ASN A 440 -4.62 3.06 -13.07
C ASN A 440 -3.51 2.03 -12.79
N ASP A 441 -2.70 2.23 -11.75
CA ASP A 441 -1.59 1.34 -11.36
C ASP A 441 -0.58 1.10 -12.49
N ILE A 442 -0.36 2.12 -13.33
CA ILE A 442 0.61 2.09 -14.43
C ILE A 442 1.95 2.60 -13.91
N ASN A 443 2.94 1.70 -13.85
CA ASN A 443 4.28 2.04 -13.39
C ASN A 443 5.06 2.80 -14.47
N THR A 444 5.33 4.08 -14.21
CA THR A 444 6.09 4.97 -15.09
C THR A 444 7.58 5.06 -14.77
N ARG A 445 8.04 4.34 -13.74
CA ARG A 445 9.44 4.37 -13.33
C ARG A 445 10.32 3.79 -14.44
N PRO A 446 11.52 4.34 -14.65
CA PRO A 446 12.47 3.77 -15.59
C PRO A 446 12.81 2.32 -15.20
N PHE A 447 13.13 1.51 -16.22
CA PHE A 447 13.59 0.13 -16.00
C PHE A 447 14.83 0.11 -15.10
N SER A 448 14.92 -0.90 -14.24
CA SER A 448 16.06 -1.04 -13.33
C SER A 448 17.34 -1.34 -14.11
N THR A 449 18.49 -1.02 -13.52
CA THR A 449 19.80 -1.35 -14.10
C THR A 449 19.97 -2.84 -14.38
N GLN A 450 19.35 -3.70 -13.56
CA GLN A 450 19.34 -5.15 -13.75
C GLN A 450 18.59 -5.56 -15.02
N VAL A 451 17.45 -4.91 -15.30
CA VAL A 451 16.69 -5.15 -16.54
C VAL A 451 17.47 -4.62 -17.74
N LEU A 452 18.06 -3.42 -17.63
CA LEU A 452 18.87 -2.84 -18.70
C LEU A 452 20.13 -3.66 -19.00
N ALA A 453 20.71 -4.32 -18.00
CA ALA A 453 21.87 -5.20 -18.18
C ALA A 453 21.55 -6.48 -18.98
N CYS A 454 20.29 -6.86 -19.10
CA CYS A 454 19.85 -7.96 -19.96
C CYS A 454 19.75 -7.56 -21.44
N LEU A 455 19.84 -6.27 -21.77
CA LEU A 455 19.79 -5.81 -23.16
C LEU A 455 21.09 -6.16 -23.88
N PRO A 456 21.04 -6.52 -25.18
CA PRO A 456 22.24 -6.73 -25.96
C PRO A 456 23.03 -5.41 -26.07
N PRO A 457 24.37 -5.48 -26.16
CA PRO A 457 25.19 -4.30 -26.35
C PRO A 457 24.83 -3.60 -27.65
N LEU A 458 24.77 -2.26 -27.62
CA LEU A 458 24.55 -1.44 -28.79
C LEU A 458 25.89 -0.96 -29.38
N PRO A 459 26.02 -0.83 -30.72
CA PRO A 459 25.00 -1.14 -31.73
C PRO A 459 24.82 -2.65 -31.94
N TRP A 460 23.57 -3.07 -32.13
CA TRP A 460 23.24 -4.48 -32.42
C TRP A 460 23.24 -4.73 -33.93
N THR A 461 23.88 -5.82 -34.35
CA THR A 461 23.90 -6.32 -35.73
C THR A 461 23.75 -7.83 -35.75
N LEU A 462 23.12 -8.38 -36.80
CA LEU A 462 23.02 -9.82 -37.02
C LEU A 462 24.42 -10.46 -37.05
N SER A 463 24.65 -11.46 -36.19
CA SER A 463 25.93 -12.18 -36.15
C SER A 463 26.04 -13.17 -37.34
N PRO A 464 27.27 -13.52 -37.78
CA PRO A 464 27.45 -14.57 -38.79
C PRO A 464 26.86 -15.92 -38.36
N GLU A 465 26.85 -16.20 -37.05
CA GLU A 465 26.26 -17.42 -36.48
C GLU A 465 24.73 -17.43 -36.61
N ASP A 466 24.06 -16.30 -36.37
CA ASP A 466 22.61 -16.17 -36.58
C ASP A 466 22.22 -16.34 -38.04
N VAL A 467 23.05 -15.84 -38.96
CA VAL A 467 22.85 -15.98 -40.41
C VAL A 467 23.05 -17.43 -40.86
N ALA A 468 23.99 -18.15 -40.26
CA ALA A 468 24.28 -19.56 -40.55
C ALA A 468 23.35 -20.54 -39.80
N ASN A 469 22.44 -20.04 -38.95
CA ASN A 469 21.58 -20.88 -38.12
C ASN A 469 20.56 -21.65 -38.98
N PRO A 470 20.60 -23.00 -39.02
CA PRO A 470 19.72 -23.80 -39.87
C PRO A 470 18.24 -23.73 -39.45
N ASN A 471 17.95 -23.28 -38.23
CA ASN A 471 16.58 -23.08 -37.74
C ASN A 471 15.99 -21.71 -38.13
N ARG A 472 16.78 -20.82 -38.75
CA ARG A 472 16.33 -19.50 -39.24
C ARG A 472 16.35 -19.47 -40.76
N GLN A 473 15.19 -19.24 -41.38
CA GLN A 473 15.07 -19.11 -42.82
C GLN A 473 15.43 -17.69 -43.29
N ASP A 474 16.36 -17.58 -44.24
CA ASP A 474 16.71 -16.29 -44.85
C ASP A 474 15.67 -15.86 -45.91
N LEU A 475 14.95 -14.79 -45.61
CA LEU A 475 13.91 -14.23 -46.47
C LEU A 475 14.20 -12.77 -46.86
N ARG A 476 15.45 -12.31 -46.72
CA ARG A 476 15.85 -10.92 -47.04
C ARG A 476 15.66 -10.55 -48.52
N HIS A 477 15.51 -11.53 -49.40
CA HIS A 477 15.23 -11.35 -50.83
C HIS A 477 13.75 -11.01 -51.12
N VAL A 478 12.84 -11.22 -50.16
CA VAL A 478 11.41 -10.95 -50.32
C VAL A 478 11.13 -9.47 -50.09
N ARG A 479 10.29 -8.87 -50.94
CA ARG A 479 9.85 -7.48 -50.76
C ARG A 479 8.82 -7.39 -49.64
N VAL A 480 9.23 -6.81 -48.52
CA VAL A 480 8.41 -6.66 -47.31
C VAL A 480 8.13 -5.16 -47.08
N PHE A 481 6.94 -4.84 -46.59
CA PHE A 481 6.53 -3.49 -46.19
C PHE A 481 5.73 -3.53 -44.89
N SER A 482 5.79 -2.47 -44.08
CA SER A 482 4.91 -2.26 -42.93
C SER A 482 3.90 -1.15 -43.25
N VAL A 483 2.76 -1.15 -42.56
CA VAL A 483 1.69 -0.16 -42.76
C VAL A 483 1.32 0.41 -41.39
N ASP A 484 1.98 1.51 -41.03
CA ASP A 484 1.90 2.09 -39.69
C ASP A 484 1.30 3.51 -39.70
N PRO A 485 0.66 3.95 -38.61
CA PRO A 485 0.24 5.33 -38.46
C PRO A 485 1.43 6.32 -38.50
N PRO A 486 1.19 7.59 -38.92
CA PRO A 486 2.23 8.63 -38.88
C PRO A 486 2.82 8.78 -37.47
N GLY A 487 4.15 8.73 -37.37
CA GLY A 487 4.88 8.88 -36.10
C GLY A 487 5.10 7.58 -35.31
N CYS A 488 4.71 6.43 -35.85
CA CYS A 488 5.04 5.12 -35.27
C CYS A 488 6.57 4.96 -35.11
N ARG A 489 6.99 4.52 -33.92
CA ARG A 489 8.40 4.23 -33.59
C ARG A 489 8.67 2.75 -33.38
N ASP A 490 7.64 2.00 -33.01
CA ASP A 490 7.72 0.59 -32.64
C ASP A 490 6.98 -0.23 -33.70
N ILE A 491 7.70 -0.70 -34.72
CA ILE A 491 7.13 -1.47 -35.84
C ILE A 491 7.14 -2.95 -35.47
N ASP A 492 5.97 -3.50 -35.16
CA ASP A 492 5.83 -4.89 -34.69
C ASP A 492 5.55 -5.87 -35.82
N ASP A 493 4.95 -5.42 -36.92
CA ASP A 493 4.55 -6.28 -38.03
C ASP A 493 4.97 -5.77 -39.41
N ALA A 494 5.20 -6.73 -40.31
CA ALA A 494 5.50 -6.45 -41.70
C ALA A 494 4.92 -7.53 -42.60
N LEU A 495 4.44 -7.12 -43.78
CA LEU A 495 3.68 -7.96 -44.68
C LEU A 495 4.38 -8.09 -46.03
N HIS A 496 4.10 -9.20 -46.70
CA HIS A 496 4.35 -9.34 -48.12
C HIS A 496 3.25 -10.17 -48.78
N CYS A 497 3.09 -9.97 -50.09
CA CYS A 497 2.19 -10.74 -50.93
C CYS A 497 2.86 -10.96 -52.28
N THR A 498 3.14 -12.21 -52.62
CA THR A 498 3.79 -12.60 -53.88
C THR A 498 2.87 -13.52 -54.68
N PRO A 499 2.53 -13.21 -55.94
CA PRO A 499 1.77 -14.11 -56.80
C PRO A 499 2.62 -15.34 -57.18
N LEU A 500 2.03 -16.52 -57.15
CA LEU A 500 2.67 -17.79 -57.50
C LEU A 500 2.27 -18.25 -58.91
N PRO A 501 3.13 -19.03 -59.61
CA PRO A 501 2.83 -19.50 -60.97
C PRO A 501 1.58 -20.39 -61.11
N ASN A 502 1.14 -21.00 -60.01
CA ASN A 502 -0.06 -21.84 -59.96
C ASN A 502 -1.37 -21.04 -59.81
N GLY A 503 -1.32 -19.70 -59.82
CA GLY A 503 -2.47 -18.82 -59.65
C GLY A 503 -2.83 -18.51 -58.20
N ASN A 504 -2.11 -19.08 -57.22
CA ASN A 504 -2.27 -18.74 -55.80
C ASN A 504 -1.40 -17.53 -55.41
N PHE A 505 -1.57 -17.05 -54.19
CA PHE A 505 -0.72 -16.03 -53.58
C PHE A 505 -0.01 -16.60 -52.36
N GLU A 506 1.27 -16.29 -52.22
CA GLU A 506 2.02 -16.43 -50.98
C GLU A 506 1.87 -15.14 -50.18
N VAL A 507 1.20 -15.21 -49.04
CA VAL A 507 1.03 -14.09 -48.11
C VAL A 507 1.75 -14.45 -46.82
N GLY A 508 2.68 -13.60 -46.40
CA GLY A 508 3.37 -13.79 -45.13
C GLY A 508 3.26 -12.56 -44.25
N VAL A 509 2.82 -12.81 -43.01
CA VAL A 509 2.83 -11.85 -41.91
C VAL A 509 4.06 -12.15 -41.05
N ARG A 510 4.93 -11.15 -40.89
CA ARG A 510 6.15 -11.24 -40.10
C ARG A 510 5.94 -10.42 -38.83
N ILE A 511 6.13 -11.03 -37.68
CA ILE A 511 5.90 -10.40 -36.38
C ILE A 511 7.24 -10.36 -35.65
N LEU A 512 7.53 -9.24 -34.98
CA LEU A 512 8.62 -9.15 -34.01
C LEU A 512 8.30 -10.05 -32.82
N TYR A 513 9.00 -11.18 -32.72
CA TYR A 513 8.84 -12.10 -31.59
C TYR A 513 10.07 -12.01 -30.67
N GLN A 514 9.85 -11.58 -29.42
CA GLN A 514 10.90 -11.63 -28.40
C GLN A 514 11.08 -13.08 -27.95
N PHE A 515 12.25 -13.66 -28.25
CA PHE A 515 12.67 -14.91 -27.62
C PHE A 515 12.98 -14.63 -26.14
N THR A 516 12.17 -15.15 -25.24
CA THR A 516 12.60 -15.37 -23.86
C THR A 516 13.45 -16.64 -23.86
N SER A 517 14.76 -16.47 -23.87
CA SER A 517 15.73 -17.56 -23.71
C SER A 517 15.76 -18.11 -22.29
#